data_AF-A0A3B9BES3-F1
#
_entry.id   AF-A0A3B9BES3-F1
#
_cell.length_a   1.000
_cell.length_b   1.000
_cell.length_c   1.000
_cell.angle_alpha   90.00
_cell.angle_beta   90.00
_cell.angle_gamma   90.00
#
_symmetry.space_group_name_H-M   'P 1'
#
loop_
_entity.id
_entity.type
_entity.pdbx_description
1 polymer ?
#
loop_
_entity_poly.entity_id
_entity_poly.type
_entity_poly.pdbx_seq_one_letter_code
_entity_poly.pdbx_strand_id
1 'polypeptide(L)'
;FTSPAIVNTIYGRWWKPEDEKPGPRPIPNSPLPWTGDFEDGLGNKITMHAYANPEDRSDELKRADGFGVARFNKKNRTVTFECWPRFSKVSDGDQAQFPGWPVTFKMSENDGRMVKGWLPKLSFSKPNPVVQVINDKTKEVLYTVRVQGKSFQPKVYSMDPHSVRVGKDTPKNPLLANARPKKEPKKAKVLRVDPFL
;
A
#
# COMPACT_ATOMS: atom_id res chain seq x y z
N PHE A 1 3.70 -1.51 8.90
CA PHE A 1 4.74 -0.69 9.54
C PHE A 1 4.48 -0.68 11.03
N THR A 2 5.49 -0.99 11.83
CA THR A 2 5.44 -0.87 13.28
C THR A 2 6.53 0.11 13.68
N SER A 3 6.16 1.21 14.31
CA SER A 3 7.13 2.22 14.77
C SER A 3 8.10 1.58 15.77
N PRO A 4 9.38 1.99 15.79
CA PRO A 4 10.29 1.63 16.86
C PRO A 4 9.69 2.09 18.21
N ALA A 5 10.10 1.42 19.27
CA ALA A 5 9.80 1.89 20.62
C ALA A 5 10.61 3.17 20.87
N ILE A 6 9.98 4.19 21.48
CA ILE A 6 10.69 5.42 21.87
C ILE A 6 11.82 5.14 22.85
N VAL A 7 11.69 4.08 23.64
CA VAL A 7 12.73 3.53 24.52
C VAL A 7 12.60 1.99 24.48
N ASN A 8 13.66 1.29 24.05
CA ASN A 8 13.64 -0.16 23.83
C ASN A 8 14.41 -0.91 24.95
N THR A 9 13.92 -0.80 26.19
CA THR A 9 14.63 -1.30 27.40
C THR A 9 14.13 -2.65 27.90
N ILE A 10 12.85 -2.75 28.27
CA ILE A 10 12.30 -3.94 28.97
C ILE A 10 11.97 -5.05 27.97
N TYR A 11 11.04 -4.77 27.05
CA TYR A 11 10.62 -5.69 26.00
C TYR A 11 11.32 -5.34 24.68
N GLY A 12 12.53 -5.88 24.52
CA GLY A 12 13.32 -5.72 23.30
C GLY A 12 12.53 -6.16 22.07
N ARG A 13 12.38 -5.26 21.10
CA ARG A 13 11.80 -5.57 19.79
C ARG A 13 12.93 -5.72 18.78
N TRP A 14 12.92 -6.82 18.04
CA TRP A 14 13.82 -7.05 16.92
C TRP A 14 13.18 -7.99 15.91
N TRP A 15 13.71 -7.98 14.70
CA TRP A 15 13.41 -8.94 13.67
C TRP A 15 14.59 -9.89 13.50
N LYS A 16 14.35 -11.19 13.66
CA LYS A 16 15.36 -12.23 13.46
C LYS A 16 14.66 -13.49 12.97
N PRO A 17 14.75 -13.84 11.67
CA PRO A 17 14.18 -15.08 11.19
C PRO A 17 14.95 -16.27 11.78
N GLU A 18 14.29 -17.42 11.89
CA GLU A 18 14.80 -18.61 12.58
C GLU A 18 16.11 -19.14 11.99
N ASP A 19 16.23 -19.14 10.65
CA ASP A 19 17.41 -19.62 9.95
C ASP A 19 18.46 -18.52 9.67
N GLU A 20 18.19 -17.29 10.12
CA GLU A 20 19.02 -16.10 9.92
C GLU A 20 19.39 -15.84 8.44
N LYS A 21 18.51 -16.21 7.51
CA LYS A 21 18.68 -16.01 6.07
C LYS A 21 17.67 -15.00 5.50
N PRO A 22 17.95 -14.44 4.31
CA PRO A 22 16.92 -13.75 3.55
C PRO A 22 15.77 -14.70 3.21
N GLY A 23 14.55 -14.17 3.24
CA GLY A 23 13.38 -14.89 2.74
C GLY A 23 13.41 -14.95 1.21
N PRO A 24 12.52 -15.75 0.59
CA PRO A 24 12.30 -15.69 -0.86
C PRO A 24 12.04 -14.26 -1.33
N ARG A 25 12.51 -13.90 -2.53
CA ARG A 25 12.39 -12.55 -3.10
C ARG A 25 12.91 -11.45 -2.14
N PRO A 26 14.17 -11.51 -1.70
CA PRO A 26 14.75 -10.47 -0.86
C PRO A 26 14.70 -9.10 -1.55
N ILE A 27 14.69 -8.03 -0.75
CA ILE A 27 14.68 -6.67 -1.30
C ILE A 27 16.02 -6.41 -2.02
N PRO A 28 16.00 -6.13 -3.34
CA PRO A 28 17.23 -5.93 -4.09
C PRO A 28 18.08 -4.79 -3.51
N ASN A 29 19.39 -5.02 -3.38
CA ASN A 29 20.36 -4.06 -2.84
C ASN A 29 20.05 -3.57 -1.41
N SER A 30 19.27 -4.33 -0.63
CA SER A 30 19.03 -4.02 0.77
C SER A 30 20.34 -4.11 1.57
N PRO A 31 20.63 -3.15 2.47
CA PRO A 31 21.74 -3.26 3.43
C PRO A 31 21.43 -4.26 4.56
N LEU A 32 20.19 -4.75 4.63
CA LEU A 32 19.72 -5.66 5.67
C LEU A 32 19.69 -7.11 5.16
N PRO A 33 20.31 -8.08 5.87
CA PRO A 33 20.47 -9.45 5.40
C PRO A 33 19.17 -10.27 5.39
N TRP A 34 18.19 -9.91 6.22
CA TRP A 34 16.99 -10.73 6.47
C TRP A 34 15.71 -10.14 5.87
N THR A 35 15.81 -9.60 4.67
CA THR A 35 14.64 -9.11 3.91
C THR A 35 14.05 -10.20 3.03
N GLY A 36 12.82 -9.98 2.54
CA GLY A 36 12.09 -10.93 1.69
C GLY A 36 10.83 -11.46 2.35
N ASP A 37 10.30 -12.56 1.83
CA ASP A 37 9.02 -13.11 2.25
C ASP A 37 9.15 -14.08 3.43
N PHE A 38 8.28 -13.93 4.41
CA PHE A 38 8.24 -14.75 5.62
C PHE A 38 6.80 -15.01 6.06
N GLU A 39 6.64 -15.92 7.02
CA GLU A 39 5.45 -15.98 7.86
C GLU A 39 5.80 -15.42 9.23
N ASP A 40 4.93 -14.57 9.78
CA ASP A 40 5.09 -14.09 11.16
C ASP A 40 4.74 -15.18 12.18
N GLY A 41 4.93 -14.89 13.48
CA GLY A 41 4.64 -15.86 14.55
C GLY A 41 3.17 -16.28 14.68
N LEU A 42 2.25 -15.68 13.92
CA LEU A 42 0.83 -16.04 13.85
C LEU A 42 0.47 -16.73 12.52
N GLY A 43 1.46 -17.00 11.65
CA GLY A 43 1.26 -17.58 10.32
C GLY A 43 0.79 -16.59 9.26
N ASN A 44 0.82 -15.28 9.52
CA ASN A 44 0.50 -14.30 8.49
C ASN A 44 1.67 -14.17 7.51
N LYS A 45 1.36 -14.16 6.22
CA LYS A 45 2.34 -13.92 5.16
C LYS A 45 2.74 -12.45 5.16
N ILE A 46 4.03 -12.20 5.29
CA ILE A 46 4.63 -10.85 5.28
C ILE A 46 5.79 -10.78 4.29
N THR A 47 6.06 -9.58 3.80
CA THR A 47 7.32 -9.26 3.13
C THR A 47 8.07 -8.29 4.02
N MET A 48 9.21 -8.71 4.56
CA MET A 48 10.07 -7.88 5.39
C MET A 48 10.89 -6.94 4.50
N HIS A 49 10.45 -5.69 4.43
CA HIS A 49 11.14 -4.65 3.64
C HIS A 49 12.34 -4.05 4.36
N ALA A 50 12.18 -3.71 5.63
CA ALA A 50 13.21 -3.11 6.46
C ALA A 50 12.90 -3.35 7.94
N TYR A 51 13.94 -3.39 8.76
CA TYR A 51 13.87 -3.54 10.21
C TYR A 51 15.04 -2.81 10.86
N ALA A 52 14.93 -2.56 12.17
CA ALA A 52 16.00 -1.98 12.98
C ALA A 52 16.13 -2.84 14.25
N ASN A 53 17.30 -3.43 14.45
CA ASN A 53 17.60 -4.27 15.59
C ASN A 53 18.61 -3.56 16.50
N PRO A 54 18.52 -3.74 17.83
CA PRO A 54 19.55 -3.26 18.74
C PRO A 54 20.87 -3.98 18.46
N GLU A 55 21.98 -3.22 18.46
CA GLU A 55 23.33 -3.79 18.46
C GLU A 55 23.73 -4.20 19.89
N ASP A 56 23.43 -3.34 20.86
CA ASP A 56 23.66 -3.56 22.28
C ASP A 56 22.49 -2.96 23.07
N ARG A 57 21.80 -3.81 23.84
CA ARG A 57 20.66 -3.37 24.65
C ARG A 57 21.06 -2.68 25.94
N SER A 58 22.30 -2.84 26.40
CA SER A 58 22.79 -2.20 27.61
C SER A 58 23.14 -0.73 27.36
N ASP A 59 23.62 -0.41 26.16
CA ASP A 59 23.97 0.95 25.71
C ASP A 59 22.73 1.71 25.17
N GLU A 60 22.40 2.85 25.76
CA GLU A 60 21.25 3.67 25.35
C GLU A 60 21.33 4.11 23.89
N LEU A 61 22.53 4.31 23.34
CA LEU A 61 22.72 4.76 21.96
C LEU A 61 22.55 3.62 20.93
N LYS A 62 22.50 2.36 21.37
CA LYS A 62 22.52 1.17 20.50
C LYS A 62 21.30 0.26 20.66
N ARG A 63 20.26 0.75 21.35
CA ARG A 63 19.01 0.01 21.62
C ARG A 63 18.04 -0.06 20.43
N ALA A 64 18.37 0.60 19.31
CA ALA A 64 17.45 0.79 18.18
C ALA A 64 16.09 1.38 18.61
N ASP A 65 16.12 2.27 19.59
CA ASP A 65 14.99 3.07 20.01
C ASP A 65 14.86 4.33 19.14
N GLY A 66 13.67 4.92 19.13
CA GLY A 66 13.41 6.15 18.38
C GLY A 66 11.97 6.29 17.95
N PHE A 67 11.74 6.84 16.75
CA PHE A 67 10.40 7.16 16.30
C PHE A 67 10.20 6.89 14.80
N GLY A 68 8.95 6.60 14.46
CA GLY A 68 8.50 6.44 13.08
C GLY A 68 7.78 7.68 12.57
N VAL A 69 7.90 7.95 11.26
CA VAL A 69 7.09 8.97 10.57
C VAL A 69 6.42 8.35 9.36
N ALA A 70 5.14 8.63 9.16
CA ALA A 70 4.41 8.26 7.95
C ALA A 70 4.09 9.53 7.13
N ARG A 71 4.79 9.74 6.01
CA ARG A 71 4.56 10.85 5.09
C ARG A 71 3.64 10.43 3.94
N PHE A 72 2.50 11.11 3.82
CA PHE A 72 1.51 10.86 2.77
C PHE A 72 1.61 11.91 1.66
N ASN A 73 2.11 11.51 0.49
CA ASN A 73 2.09 12.36 -0.70
C ASN A 73 0.78 12.13 -1.47
N LYS A 74 -0.25 12.94 -1.17
CA LYS A 74 -1.58 12.81 -1.79
C LYS A 74 -1.57 13.08 -3.31
N LYS A 75 -0.65 13.91 -3.79
CA LYS A 75 -0.51 14.25 -5.22
C LYS A 75 0.02 13.04 -6.00
N ASN A 76 1.07 12.39 -5.49
CA ASN A 76 1.71 11.25 -6.15
C ASN A 76 1.14 9.90 -5.73
N ARG A 77 0.26 9.88 -4.71
CA ARG A 77 -0.32 8.69 -4.07
C ARG A 77 0.75 7.72 -3.59
N THR A 78 1.78 8.26 -2.97
CA THR A 78 2.81 7.48 -2.30
C THR A 78 2.71 7.67 -0.80
N VAL A 79 3.09 6.61 -0.08
CA VAL A 79 3.29 6.64 1.36
C VAL A 79 4.76 6.32 1.59
N THR A 80 5.41 7.17 2.37
CA THR A 80 6.79 6.97 2.81
C THR A 80 6.77 6.73 4.31
N PHE A 81 7.32 5.61 4.74
CA PHE A 81 7.59 5.36 6.15
C PHE A 81 9.05 5.61 6.43
N GLU A 82 9.33 6.29 7.53
CA GLU A 82 10.66 6.55 8.06
C GLU A 82 10.82 5.92 9.43
N CYS A 83 12.06 5.61 9.77
CA CYS A 83 12.43 5.06 11.08
C CYS A 83 13.72 5.73 11.54
N TRP A 84 13.60 6.57 12.56
CA TRP A 84 14.67 7.42 13.06
C TRP A 84 15.18 6.91 14.41
N PRO A 85 16.51 6.78 14.61
CA PRO A 85 17.09 6.61 15.94
C PRO A 85 16.70 7.76 16.88
N ARG A 86 16.53 7.47 18.17
CA ARG A 86 16.11 8.45 19.18
C ARG A 86 16.98 9.70 19.22
N PHE A 87 18.30 9.51 19.13
CA PHE A 87 19.29 10.60 19.20
C PHE A 87 19.77 11.03 17.81
N SER A 88 19.03 10.70 16.75
CA SER A 88 19.40 11.11 15.39
C SER A 88 19.33 12.62 15.20
N LYS A 89 20.31 13.15 14.46
CA LYS A 89 20.27 14.53 14.00
C LYS A 89 19.48 14.60 12.69
N VAL A 90 18.17 14.79 12.82
CA VAL A 90 17.22 14.74 11.68
C VAL A 90 17.54 15.71 10.53
N SER A 91 18.28 16.79 10.80
CA SER A 91 18.72 17.75 9.77
C SER A 91 19.73 17.15 8.78
N ASP A 92 20.36 16.03 9.12
CA ASP A 92 21.32 15.33 8.25
C ASP A 92 20.60 14.49 7.17
N GLY A 93 19.26 14.49 7.17
CA GLY A 93 18.44 13.89 6.13
C GLY A 93 18.33 12.37 6.25
N ASP A 94 17.98 11.71 5.15
CA ASP A 94 17.65 10.27 5.15
C ASP A 94 18.79 9.36 5.61
N GLN A 95 20.04 9.81 5.51
CA GLN A 95 21.23 9.07 5.98
C GLN A 95 21.29 8.92 7.51
N ALA A 96 20.54 9.74 8.25
CA ALA A 96 20.46 9.65 9.71
C ALA A 96 19.35 8.69 10.20
N GLN A 97 18.61 8.05 9.28
CA GLN A 97 17.65 6.98 9.62
C GLN A 97 18.36 5.64 9.84
N PHE A 98 17.62 4.65 10.35
CA PHE A 98 18.13 3.28 10.40
C PHE A 98 18.39 2.73 8.97
N PRO A 99 19.37 1.81 8.80
CA PRO A 99 19.62 1.18 7.51
C PRO A 99 18.36 0.56 6.89
N GLY A 100 18.20 0.73 5.58
CA GLY A 100 17.03 0.26 4.83
C GLY A 100 15.82 1.20 4.87
N TRP A 101 15.91 2.32 5.59
CA TRP A 101 14.89 3.38 5.62
C TRP A 101 15.36 4.63 4.85
N PRO A 102 14.45 5.45 4.32
CA PRO A 102 12.99 5.32 4.34
C PRO A 102 12.46 4.33 3.29
N VAL A 103 11.26 3.78 3.52
CA VAL A 103 10.58 2.88 2.58
C VAL A 103 9.39 3.60 1.96
N THR A 104 9.35 3.69 0.63
CA THR A 104 8.26 4.34 -0.12
C THR A 104 7.55 3.38 -1.05
N PHE A 105 6.22 3.38 -1.04
CA PHE A 105 5.39 2.62 -1.98
C PHE A 105 4.22 3.46 -2.48
N LYS A 106 3.68 3.10 -3.64
CA LYS A 106 2.44 3.65 -4.18
C LYS A 106 1.25 3.00 -3.47
N MET A 107 0.23 3.79 -3.19
CA MET A 107 -1.04 3.34 -2.60
C MET A 107 -1.60 2.12 -3.35
N SER A 108 -1.49 2.08 -4.68
CA SER A 108 -1.99 0.99 -5.51
C SER A 108 -1.29 -0.35 -5.32
N GLU A 109 -0.09 -0.37 -4.73
CA GLU A 109 0.67 -1.60 -4.45
C GLU A 109 0.10 -2.36 -3.26
N ASN A 110 -0.77 -1.75 -2.44
CA ASN A 110 -1.46 -2.41 -1.33
C ASN A 110 -2.60 -3.35 -1.78
N ASP A 111 -2.93 -3.37 -3.07
CA ASP A 111 -3.91 -4.31 -3.62
C ASP A 111 -3.20 -5.36 -4.48
N GLY A 112 -2.76 -6.44 -3.82
CA GLY A 112 -2.04 -7.55 -4.47
C GLY A 112 -2.94 -8.51 -5.26
N ARG A 113 -4.25 -8.24 -5.39
CA ARG A 113 -5.18 -9.14 -6.09
C ARG A 113 -4.85 -9.18 -7.59
N MET A 114 -4.85 -10.40 -8.15
CA MET A 114 -4.66 -10.58 -9.59
C MET A 114 -5.87 -10.07 -10.37
N VAL A 115 -5.63 -9.12 -11.27
CA VAL A 115 -6.66 -8.61 -12.19
C VAL A 115 -7.14 -9.74 -13.10
N LYS A 116 -8.45 -10.01 -13.10
CA LYS A 116 -9.09 -11.00 -13.99
C LYS A 116 -9.84 -10.36 -15.14
N GLY A 117 -10.24 -9.10 -14.99
CA GLY A 117 -10.94 -8.38 -16.04
C GLY A 117 -11.01 -6.87 -15.82
N TRP A 118 -11.64 -6.22 -16.79
CA TRP A 118 -11.81 -4.77 -16.85
C TRP A 118 -13.26 -4.43 -17.19
N LEU A 119 -13.84 -3.45 -16.48
CA LEU A 119 -15.15 -2.87 -16.82
C LEU A 119 -14.99 -1.81 -17.92
N PRO A 120 -16.03 -1.09 -18.38
CA PRO A 120 -15.83 -0.01 -19.34
C PRO A 120 -14.87 1.08 -18.85
N LYS A 121 -14.07 1.65 -19.75
CA LYS A 121 -13.25 2.84 -19.46
C LYS A 121 -14.17 4.02 -19.23
N LEU A 122 -14.04 4.68 -18.09
CA LEU A 122 -14.82 5.85 -17.73
C LEU A 122 -14.05 7.12 -18.12
N SER A 123 -14.68 7.96 -18.94
CA SER A 123 -14.19 9.28 -19.35
C SER A 123 -15.11 10.35 -18.78
N PHE A 124 -14.60 11.14 -17.84
CA PHE A 124 -15.39 12.05 -17.02
C PHE A 124 -15.39 13.48 -17.57
N SER A 125 -16.54 14.16 -17.51
CA SER A 125 -16.66 15.59 -17.83
C SER A 125 -15.88 16.47 -16.83
N LYS A 126 -15.93 16.09 -15.54
CA LYS A 126 -15.25 16.76 -14.42
C LYS A 126 -14.12 15.88 -13.84
N PRO A 127 -12.99 16.47 -13.42
CA PRO A 127 -11.85 15.69 -12.92
C PRO A 127 -12.07 15.20 -11.48
N ASN A 128 -11.27 14.20 -11.12
CA ASN A 128 -11.12 13.68 -9.77
C ASN A 128 -12.39 13.17 -9.08
N PRO A 129 -13.35 12.50 -9.75
CA PRO A 129 -14.51 11.93 -9.07
C PRO A 129 -14.12 10.75 -8.15
N VAL A 130 -15.01 10.38 -7.23
CA VAL A 130 -14.93 9.13 -6.49
C VAL A 130 -15.63 8.03 -7.28
N VAL A 131 -14.99 6.87 -7.41
CA VAL A 131 -15.53 5.67 -8.06
C VAL A 131 -15.50 4.52 -7.07
N GLN A 132 -16.61 3.81 -6.93
CA GLN A 132 -16.72 2.58 -6.15
C GLN A 132 -17.09 1.42 -7.07
N VAL A 133 -16.43 0.28 -6.88
CA VAL A 133 -16.67 -0.95 -7.64
C VAL A 133 -17.12 -2.04 -6.69
N ILE A 134 -18.22 -2.70 -7.03
CA ILE A 134 -18.89 -3.70 -6.20
C ILE A 134 -19.02 -4.99 -7.02
N ASN A 135 -18.69 -6.13 -6.45
CA ASN A 135 -18.99 -7.43 -7.05
C ASN A 135 -20.46 -7.78 -6.76
N ASP A 136 -21.27 -7.99 -7.79
CA ASP A 136 -22.71 -8.18 -7.62
C ASP A 136 -23.07 -9.56 -7.07
N LYS A 137 -22.17 -10.54 -7.17
CA LYS A 137 -22.37 -11.91 -6.65
C LYS A 137 -22.06 -11.97 -5.16
N THR A 138 -20.91 -11.45 -4.73
CA THR A 138 -20.49 -11.48 -3.31
C THR A 138 -21.03 -10.29 -2.52
N LYS A 139 -21.52 -9.25 -3.20
CA LYS A 139 -21.91 -7.94 -2.63
C LYS A 139 -20.75 -7.17 -1.98
N GLU A 140 -19.51 -7.62 -2.18
CA GLU A 140 -18.33 -6.97 -1.65
C GLU A 140 -18.01 -5.67 -2.41
N VAL A 141 -17.74 -4.61 -1.67
CA VAL A 141 -17.07 -3.41 -2.21
C VAL A 141 -15.61 -3.77 -2.45
N LEU A 142 -15.22 -3.96 -3.71
CA LEU A 142 -13.84 -4.30 -4.05
C LEU A 142 -12.88 -3.17 -3.72
N TYR A 143 -13.27 -1.92 -4.02
CA TYR A 143 -12.55 -0.71 -3.64
C TYR A 143 -13.41 0.54 -3.86
N THR A 144 -13.02 1.61 -3.18
CA THR A 144 -13.49 2.98 -3.43
C THR A 144 -12.28 3.88 -3.60
N VAL A 145 -12.18 4.55 -4.75
CA VAL A 145 -11.00 5.38 -5.08
C VAL A 145 -11.42 6.73 -5.62
N ARG A 146 -10.70 7.78 -5.22
CA ARG A 146 -10.71 9.03 -5.97
C ARG A 146 -9.94 8.79 -7.27
N VAL A 147 -10.42 9.27 -8.40
CA VAL A 147 -9.68 9.22 -9.68
C VAL A 147 -8.67 10.37 -9.73
N GLN A 148 -7.55 10.23 -10.44
CA GLN A 148 -6.69 11.37 -10.79
C GLN A 148 -6.99 11.77 -12.23
N GLY A 149 -7.42 13.02 -12.43
CA GLY A 149 -7.82 13.52 -13.74
C GLY A 149 -9.20 13.03 -14.17
N LYS A 150 -9.38 12.83 -15.48
CA LYS A 150 -10.69 12.62 -16.13
C LYS A 150 -10.87 11.23 -16.74
N SER A 151 -10.00 10.28 -16.46
CA SER A 151 -10.06 8.94 -17.03
C SER A 151 -9.80 7.89 -15.97
N PHE A 152 -10.61 6.84 -15.93
CA PHE A 152 -10.41 5.71 -15.04
C PHE A 152 -10.84 4.42 -15.72
N GLN A 153 -10.05 3.37 -15.55
CA GLN A 153 -10.35 2.04 -16.08
C GLN A 153 -10.51 1.09 -14.88
N PRO A 154 -11.74 0.78 -14.45
CA PRO A 154 -11.94 -0.13 -13.33
C PRO A 154 -11.37 -1.52 -13.65
N LYS A 155 -10.55 -2.02 -12.73
CA LYS A 155 -10.03 -3.38 -12.70
C LYS A 155 -10.91 -4.22 -11.78
N VAL A 156 -11.09 -5.49 -12.10
CA VAL A 156 -11.85 -6.42 -11.24
C VAL A 156 -11.10 -7.75 -11.11
N TYR A 157 -11.44 -8.49 -10.06
CA TYR A 157 -10.68 -9.66 -9.61
C TYR A 157 -11.44 -10.97 -9.80
N SER A 158 -12.60 -10.92 -10.46
CA SER A 158 -13.34 -12.07 -10.98
C SER A 158 -14.05 -11.70 -12.29
N MET A 159 -14.65 -12.68 -12.96
CA MET A 159 -15.47 -12.47 -14.16
C MET A 159 -16.98 -12.38 -13.84
N ASP A 160 -17.33 -12.31 -12.56
CA ASP A 160 -18.72 -12.09 -12.13
C ASP A 160 -19.24 -10.71 -12.61
N PRO A 161 -20.55 -10.45 -12.58
CA PRO A 161 -21.07 -9.12 -12.81
C PRO A 161 -20.70 -8.15 -11.69
N HIS A 162 -20.55 -6.87 -12.05
CA HIS A 162 -20.17 -5.81 -11.13
C HIS A 162 -21.04 -4.56 -11.31
N SER A 163 -21.22 -3.84 -10.22
CA SER A 163 -21.82 -2.50 -10.22
C SER A 163 -20.76 -1.44 -10.00
N VAL A 164 -20.99 -0.25 -10.58
CA VAL A 164 -20.13 0.92 -10.41
C VAL A 164 -20.97 2.08 -9.92
N ARG A 165 -20.48 2.76 -8.89
CA ARG A 165 -21.04 4.03 -8.40
C ARG A 165 -20.02 5.15 -8.53
N VAL A 166 -20.49 6.37 -8.77
CA VAL A 166 -19.65 7.57 -8.92
C VAL A 166 -20.19 8.73 -8.10
N GLY A 167 -19.38 9.76 -7.91
CA GLY A 167 -19.82 11.02 -7.31
C GLY A 167 -18.68 12.01 -7.10
N LYS A 168 -19.02 13.24 -6.66
CA LYS A 168 -18.04 14.29 -6.38
C LYS A 168 -17.13 13.94 -5.21
N ASP A 169 -17.73 13.84 -4.02
CA ASP A 169 -17.00 13.62 -2.77
C ASP A 169 -17.18 12.21 -2.21
N THR A 170 -18.26 11.53 -2.63
CA THR A 170 -18.67 10.19 -2.19
C THR A 170 -19.34 9.47 -3.36
N PRO A 171 -19.27 8.13 -3.48
CA PRO A 171 -19.81 7.36 -4.61
C PRO A 171 -21.33 7.16 -4.51
N LYS A 172 -22.10 8.25 -4.48
CA LYS A 172 -23.56 8.22 -4.23
C LYS A 172 -24.35 7.74 -5.45
N ASN A 173 -23.93 8.08 -6.66
CA ASN A 173 -24.73 7.94 -7.87
C ASN A 173 -24.43 6.59 -8.55
N PRO A 174 -25.43 5.71 -8.75
CA PRO A 174 -25.26 4.50 -9.55
C PRO A 174 -24.90 4.85 -11.00
N LEU A 175 -23.92 4.16 -11.58
CA LEU A 175 -23.48 4.37 -12.96
C LEU A 175 -23.65 3.11 -13.82
N LEU A 176 -23.24 1.96 -13.30
CA LEU A 176 -23.39 0.66 -13.97
C LEU A 176 -23.98 -0.34 -13.00
N ALA A 177 -24.82 -1.23 -13.50
CA ALA A 177 -25.34 -2.39 -12.78
C ALA A 177 -25.13 -3.64 -13.64
N ASN A 178 -24.82 -4.78 -13.02
CA ASN A 178 -24.67 -6.07 -13.69
C ASN A 178 -23.67 -6.04 -14.87
N ALA A 179 -22.63 -5.20 -14.78
CA ALA A 179 -21.65 -5.02 -15.85
C ALA A 179 -20.70 -6.23 -15.90
N ARG A 180 -20.62 -6.87 -17.08
CA ARG A 180 -19.74 -8.02 -17.28
C ARG A 180 -18.34 -7.58 -17.71
N PRO A 181 -17.27 -8.03 -17.02
CA PRO A 181 -15.90 -7.67 -17.35
C PRO A 181 -15.45 -8.22 -18.70
N LYS A 182 -14.46 -7.58 -19.30
CA LYS A 182 -13.70 -8.11 -20.44
C LYS A 182 -12.32 -8.56 -19.98
N LYS A 183 -11.76 -9.59 -20.62
CA LYS A 183 -10.40 -10.10 -20.35
C LYS A 183 -9.27 -9.21 -20.88
N GLU A 184 -9.58 -8.19 -21.67
CA GLU A 184 -8.58 -7.25 -22.16
C GLU A 184 -9.16 -5.84 -22.02
N PRO A 185 -8.37 -4.88 -21.50
CA PRO A 185 -8.86 -3.52 -21.28
C PRO A 185 -9.27 -2.83 -22.59
N LYS A 186 -8.56 -3.10 -23.69
CA LYS A 186 -8.86 -2.53 -25.02
C LYS A 186 -10.19 -2.98 -25.61
N LYS A 187 -10.70 -4.15 -25.18
CA LYS A 187 -11.99 -4.70 -25.62
C LYS A 187 -13.16 -4.18 -24.79
N ALA A 188 -12.89 -3.46 -23.70
CA ALA A 188 -13.92 -2.81 -22.90
C ALA A 188 -14.35 -1.50 -23.60
N LYS A 189 -15.66 -1.21 -23.56
CA LYS A 189 -16.23 0.02 -24.12
C LYS A 189 -15.69 1.24 -23.37
N VAL A 190 -15.74 2.41 -24.02
CA VAL A 190 -15.53 3.70 -23.36
C VAL A 190 -16.87 4.34 -23.08
N LEU A 191 -17.08 4.84 -21.86
CA LEU A 191 -18.29 5.54 -21.44
C LEU A 191 -17.94 6.98 -21.08
N ARG A 192 -18.67 7.93 -21.66
CA ARG A 192 -18.64 9.32 -21.22
C ARG A 192 -19.59 9.48 -20.05
N VAL A 193 -19.13 10.11 -18.98
CA VAL A 193 -19.85 10.16 -17.71
C VAL A 193 -19.78 11.57 -17.15
N ASP A 194 -20.93 12.14 -16.77
CA ASP A 194 -20.92 13.23 -15.79
C ASP A 194 -20.87 12.60 -14.39
N PRO A 195 -19.78 12.76 -13.64
CA PRO A 195 -19.68 12.09 -12.35
C PRO A 195 -20.52 12.77 -11.25
N PHE A 196 -21.04 13.99 -11.46
CA PHE A 196 -21.65 14.78 -10.40
C PHE A 196 -23.18 14.85 -10.48
N LEU A 197 -23.79 14.13 -11.44
CA LEU A 197 -25.24 13.98 -11.71
C LEU A 197 -26.15 14.80 -10.79
#